data_AF-A0A949RVB8-F1
#
_entry.id   AF-A0A949RVB8-F1
#
_cell.length_a   1.000
_cell.length_b   1.000
_cell.length_c   1.000
_cell.angle_alpha   90.00
_cell.angle_beta   90.00
_cell.angle_gamma   90.00
#
_symmetry.space_group_name_H-M   'P 1'
#
loop_
_entity.id
_entity.type
_entity.pdbx_description
1 polymer ?
#
loop_
_entity_poly.entity_id
_entity_poly.type
_entity_poly.pdbx_seq_one_letter_code
_entity_poly.pdbx_strand_id
1 'polypeptide(L)'
;MKTPKTALKIAYIVLSFLLAWIYLGLIEYYLGLEVLRLLVIFLLVRREANLQSPISNPQLRNTKRSTRNPYLVSRIPYLLTRAFIIAIPFLLGPLTFLVWRLFFFTSERAATDAGLQLGALLASPLQTGLWWLARFIQDTINVTFLAWGVPLYHLAFNLRLSETWIGFALAFAAATGVIFILTRAQESESSTFGSNQPSPEEKLQESQDDWRGEMLWVGLVSAAAGLIPVILANRHVEFFSLSRYSLASSVGAAMALVAMLNYLSSARLRWGLVGLLTGLAVLTHYANAVNLAREADAVKNFWQQVSWRVPQIKDGTTLAVQFPASISEDYIVWGPANLIYNPEPQTSQPVEAPIGAVILTPENVTRILAGKGMDEPNRRNIHVVMDLSNVLVIAQADAGGCVRVMDGGQPELSARDDPRVMLIASKSKIQNVDADGSHPAPLASVFGREPARGWCWYYEQAALARQRGEWERVAALGDEALGLGFYPSDSVEWFPFMQAYAALGRDRDLKKLAPILGADAFLKRQACAILTRMADQKMLTPETASSAQEWYCGK
;
A
#
# COMPACT_ATOMS: atom_id res chain seq x y z
N MET A 1 30.52 16.97 -29.91
CA MET A 1 31.36 16.28 -28.87
C MET A 1 32.66 15.68 -29.47
N LYS A 2 33.80 16.36 -29.37
CA LYS A 2 35.13 15.81 -29.75
C LYS A 2 36.06 15.86 -28.54
N THR A 3 35.94 14.90 -27.63
CA THR A 3 36.98 14.65 -26.62
C THR A 3 38.11 13.85 -27.30
N PRO A 4 39.39 14.23 -27.16
CA PRO A 4 40.53 13.51 -27.75
C PRO A 4 40.84 12.17 -27.05
N LYS A 5 39.91 11.64 -26.24
CA LYS A 5 40.10 10.44 -25.42
C LYS A 5 39.08 9.39 -25.82
N THR A 6 39.31 8.71 -26.94
CA THR A 6 38.48 7.59 -27.43
C THR A 6 38.24 6.54 -26.36
N ALA A 7 39.24 6.26 -25.52
CA ALA A 7 39.14 5.35 -24.37
C ALA A 7 38.05 5.77 -23.37
N LEU A 8 37.93 7.07 -23.06
CA LEU A 8 36.92 7.58 -22.14
C LEU A 8 35.50 7.44 -22.72
N LYS A 9 35.36 7.66 -24.04
CA LYS A 9 34.09 7.48 -24.74
C LYS A 9 33.64 6.01 -24.70
N ILE A 10 34.55 5.07 -24.95
CA ILE A 10 34.27 3.63 -24.87
C ILE A 10 33.88 3.27 -23.44
N ALA A 11 34.62 3.74 -22.44
CA ALA A 11 34.33 3.48 -21.03
C ALA A 11 32.91 3.95 -20.64
N TYR A 12 32.48 5.15 -21.06
CA TYR A 12 31.12 5.63 -20.78
C TYR A 12 30.03 4.86 -21.50
N ILE A 13 30.28 4.37 -22.72
CA ILE A 13 29.33 3.52 -23.45
C ILE A 13 29.16 2.18 -22.73
N VAL A 14 30.27 1.53 -22.33
CA VAL A 14 30.23 0.27 -21.56
C VAL A 14 29.52 0.47 -20.23
N LEU A 15 29.84 1.56 -19.52
CA LEU A 15 29.17 1.88 -18.26
C LEU A 15 27.66 2.11 -18.45
N SER A 16 27.27 2.85 -19.49
CA SER A 16 25.85 3.07 -19.80
C SER A 16 25.13 1.77 -20.13
N PHE A 17 25.77 0.83 -20.83
CA PHE A 17 25.23 -0.49 -21.12
C PHE A 17 25.00 -1.30 -19.84
N LEU A 18 26.01 -1.39 -18.96
CA LEU A 18 25.93 -2.13 -17.71
C LEU A 18 24.88 -1.53 -16.77
N LEU A 19 24.86 -0.21 -16.62
CA LEU A 19 23.86 0.48 -15.81
C LEU A 19 22.44 0.25 -16.34
N ALA A 20 22.26 0.20 -17.67
CA ALA A 20 20.97 -0.11 -18.26
C ALA A 20 20.45 -1.50 -17.89
N TRP A 21 21.32 -2.50 -17.94
CA TRP A 21 21.00 -3.85 -17.49
C TRP A 21 20.68 -3.91 -15.99
N ILE A 22 21.46 -3.21 -15.17
CA ILE A 22 21.24 -3.19 -13.72
C ILE A 22 19.87 -2.59 -13.39
N TYR A 23 19.57 -1.38 -13.87
CA TYR A 23 18.32 -0.73 -13.45
C TYR A 23 17.09 -1.42 -14.03
N LEU A 24 17.14 -1.93 -15.27
CA LEU A 24 16.02 -2.68 -15.87
C LEU A 24 15.85 -4.05 -15.24
N GLY A 25 16.95 -4.72 -14.86
CA GLY A 25 16.91 -5.98 -14.12
C GLY A 25 16.34 -5.83 -12.72
N LEU A 26 16.49 -4.66 -12.09
CA LEU A 26 15.85 -4.35 -10.82
C LEU A 26 14.37 -4.00 -11.00
N ILE A 27 14.03 -3.14 -11.97
CA ILE A 27 12.67 -2.64 -12.19
C ILE A 27 12.38 -2.51 -13.70
N GLU A 28 11.76 -3.54 -14.27
CA GLU A 28 11.54 -3.66 -15.72
C GLU A 28 10.71 -2.52 -16.32
N TYR A 29 9.69 -2.06 -15.57
CA TYR A 29 8.78 -1.01 -16.05
C TYR A 29 9.42 0.39 -16.09
N TYR A 30 10.69 0.53 -15.68
CA TYR A 30 11.46 1.76 -15.88
C TYR A 30 11.95 1.94 -17.32
N LEU A 31 11.72 0.97 -18.19
CA LEU A 31 12.02 1.08 -19.62
C LEU A 31 11.50 2.37 -20.27
N GLY A 32 10.35 2.89 -19.82
CA GLY A 32 9.80 4.15 -20.33
C GLY A 32 10.71 5.37 -20.12
N LEU A 33 11.63 5.34 -19.15
CA LEU A 33 12.63 6.40 -18.92
C LEU A 33 13.66 6.51 -20.06
N GLU A 34 13.82 5.48 -20.90
CA GLU A 34 14.70 5.57 -22.06
C GLU A 34 14.23 6.62 -23.07
N VAL A 35 12.93 6.94 -23.08
CA VAL A 35 12.42 8.07 -23.86
C VAL A 35 13.04 9.37 -23.37
N LEU A 36 13.11 9.62 -22.06
CA LEU A 36 13.78 10.81 -21.51
C LEU A 36 15.24 10.91 -21.99
N ARG A 37 15.98 9.79 -21.98
CA ARG A 37 17.37 9.73 -22.50
C ARG A 37 17.44 10.18 -23.96
N LEU A 38 16.55 9.66 -24.80
CA LEU A 38 16.49 10.03 -26.22
C LEU A 38 16.14 11.51 -26.44
N LEU A 39 15.20 12.04 -25.64
CA LEU A 39 14.82 13.45 -25.70
C LEU A 39 15.97 14.37 -25.29
N VAL A 40 16.72 14.01 -24.25
CA VAL A 40 17.91 14.75 -23.82
C VAL A 40 18.99 14.75 -24.92
N ILE A 41 19.27 13.59 -25.54
CA ILE A 41 20.21 13.50 -26.67
C ILE A 41 19.74 14.38 -27.83
N PHE A 42 18.45 14.35 -28.16
CA PHE A 42 17.87 15.20 -29.20
C PHE A 42 18.06 16.69 -28.90
N LEU A 43 17.80 17.14 -27.67
CA LEU A 43 18.02 18.53 -27.26
C LEU A 43 19.49 18.94 -27.38
N LEU A 44 20.43 18.07 -26.97
CA LEU A 44 21.86 18.34 -27.11
C LEU A 44 22.26 18.50 -28.58
N VAL A 45 21.75 17.65 -29.46
CA VAL A 45 22.02 17.74 -30.91
C VAL A 45 21.39 19.00 -31.51
N ARG A 46 20.16 19.34 -31.11
CA ARG A 46 19.48 20.56 -31.55
C ARG A 46 20.26 21.81 -31.14
N ARG A 47 20.73 21.88 -29.89
CA ARG A 47 21.53 23.00 -29.38
C ARG A 47 22.89 23.09 -30.09
N GLU A 48 23.59 21.97 -30.28
CA GLU A 48 24.85 21.93 -31.06
C GLU A 48 24.65 22.41 -32.50
N ALA A 49 23.54 22.03 -33.15
CA ALA A 49 23.22 22.45 -34.51
C ALA A 49 22.72 23.91 -34.61
N ASN A 50 22.17 24.49 -33.54
CA ASN A 50 21.83 25.92 -33.46
C ASN A 50 23.10 26.78 -33.34
N LEU A 51 24.04 26.36 -32.50
CA LEU A 51 25.35 27.03 -32.35
C LEU A 51 26.16 27.06 -33.66
N GLN A 52 26.00 26.04 -34.52
CA GLN A 52 26.70 25.90 -35.80
C GLN A 52 25.99 26.60 -36.98
N SER A 53 24.82 27.22 -36.78
CA SER A 53 24.05 27.85 -37.87
C SER A 53 24.58 29.24 -38.26
N PRO A 54 24.57 29.65 -39.55
CA PRO A 54 25.15 30.93 -40.00
C PRO A 54 24.46 32.20 -39.47
N ILE A 55 23.33 32.04 -38.77
CA ILE A 55 22.47 33.13 -38.28
C ILE A 55 23.06 33.78 -37.01
N SER A 56 24.00 33.10 -36.32
CA SER A 56 24.75 33.67 -35.19
C SER A 56 25.94 34.56 -35.61
N ASN A 57 26.17 34.74 -36.92
CA ASN A 57 27.24 35.59 -37.42
C ASN A 57 26.70 37.02 -37.70
N PRO A 58 27.10 38.07 -36.96
CA PRO A 58 26.49 39.41 -37.05
C PRO A 58 26.58 40.05 -38.44
N GLN A 59 27.51 39.59 -39.29
CA GLN A 59 27.79 40.19 -40.60
C GLN A 59 26.76 39.89 -41.71
N LEU A 60 25.84 38.93 -41.52
CA LEU A 60 24.90 38.50 -42.58
C LEU A 60 23.48 39.04 -42.43
N ARG A 61 23.22 39.90 -41.43
CA ARG A 61 21.88 40.34 -41.04
C ARG A 61 21.19 41.32 -42.01
N ASN A 62 21.90 41.86 -43.00
CA ASN A 62 21.38 42.92 -43.88
C ASN A 62 20.78 42.47 -45.21
N THR A 63 20.64 41.18 -45.50
CA THR A 63 20.02 40.76 -46.76
C THR A 63 18.75 39.92 -46.58
N LYS A 64 17.63 40.61 -46.82
CA LYS A 64 16.31 40.11 -47.23
C LYS A 64 15.43 39.42 -46.18
N ARG A 65 14.53 40.23 -45.61
CA ARG A 65 13.12 39.88 -45.36
C ARG A 65 12.54 39.26 -46.64
N SER A 66 12.39 37.94 -46.68
CA SER A 66 11.52 37.27 -47.65
C SER A 66 10.77 36.15 -46.94
N THR A 67 9.46 36.22 -47.08
CA THR A 67 8.43 35.39 -46.48
C THR A 67 8.54 33.94 -46.96
N ARG A 68 8.36 33.00 -46.01
CA ARG A 68 8.51 31.52 -46.12
C ARG A 68 9.95 31.03 -46.26
N ASN A 69 10.47 30.45 -45.17
CA ASN A 69 11.81 29.88 -45.05
C ASN A 69 11.78 28.36 -45.37
N PRO A 70 12.12 27.92 -46.60
CA PRO A 70 12.14 26.49 -46.97
C PRO A 70 13.24 25.67 -46.26
N TYR A 71 14.12 26.30 -45.48
CA TYR A 71 15.19 25.64 -44.72
C TYR A 71 14.73 25.03 -43.38
N LEU A 72 13.50 25.27 -42.93
CA LEU A 72 12.96 24.69 -41.69
C LEU A 72 12.48 23.23 -41.86
N VAL A 73 11.98 22.87 -43.05
CA VAL A 73 11.38 21.55 -43.31
C VAL A 73 12.44 20.45 -43.49
N SER A 74 13.63 20.78 -43.98
CA SER A 74 14.75 19.82 -44.12
C SER A 74 15.60 19.65 -42.85
N ARG A 75 15.40 20.50 -41.83
CA ARG A 75 16.24 20.53 -40.62
C ARG A 75 15.83 19.51 -39.57
N ILE A 76 14.53 19.29 -39.37
CA ILE A 76 14.01 18.35 -38.36
C ILE A 76 14.39 16.89 -38.67
N PRO A 77 14.22 16.37 -39.91
CA PRO A 77 14.61 15.00 -40.24
C PRO A 77 16.11 14.77 -40.05
N TYR A 78 16.94 15.76 -40.40
CA TYR A 78 18.39 15.72 -40.18
C TYR A 78 18.75 15.67 -38.69
N LEU A 79 18.11 16.50 -37.86
CA LEU A 79 18.33 16.50 -36.41
C LEU A 79 17.92 15.17 -35.77
N LEU A 80 16.77 14.62 -36.16
CA LEU A 80 16.30 13.32 -35.70
C LEU A 80 17.27 12.20 -36.11
N THR A 81 17.72 12.19 -37.36
CA THR A 81 18.69 11.20 -37.86
C THR A 81 20.00 11.30 -37.09
N ARG A 82 20.53 12.51 -36.89
CA ARG A 82 21.78 12.73 -36.14
C ARG A 82 21.64 12.33 -34.66
N ALA A 83 20.52 12.68 -34.03
CA ALA A 83 20.23 12.28 -32.64
C ALA A 83 20.11 10.76 -32.52
N PHE A 84 19.44 10.10 -33.46
CA PHE A 84 19.31 8.65 -33.50
C PHE A 84 20.68 7.97 -33.63
N ILE A 85 21.53 8.41 -34.58
CA ILE A 85 22.89 7.87 -34.75
C ILE A 85 23.72 8.00 -33.48
N ILE A 86 23.62 9.14 -32.79
CA ILE A 86 24.32 9.38 -31.51
C ILE A 86 23.75 8.50 -30.39
N ALA A 87 22.45 8.19 -30.43
CA ALA A 87 21.76 7.39 -29.43
C ALA A 87 22.04 5.87 -29.55
N ILE A 88 22.41 5.36 -30.73
CA ILE A 88 22.62 3.92 -31.00
C ILE A 88 23.43 3.22 -29.89
N PRO A 89 24.63 3.70 -29.49
CA PRO A 89 25.42 3.01 -28.46
C PRO A 89 24.70 2.93 -27.10
N PHE A 90 23.85 3.90 -26.79
CA PHE A 90 23.11 3.98 -25.54
C PHE A 90 21.82 3.16 -25.55
N LEU A 91 21.31 2.79 -26.73
CA LEU A 91 20.15 1.91 -26.92
C LEU A 91 20.49 0.43 -26.82
N LEU A 92 21.76 0.06 -26.99
CA LEU A 92 22.20 -1.34 -26.94
C LEU A 92 21.84 -2.03 -25.61
N GLY A 93 22.00 -1.35 -24.47
CA GLY A 93 21.65 -1.89 -23.16
C GLY A 93 20.16 -2.24 -23.04
N PRO A 94 19.25 -1.25 -23.16
CA PRO A 94 17.81 -1.48 -23.11
C PRO A 94 17.32 -2.48 -24.16
N LEU A 95 17.85 -2.44 -25.38
CA LEU A 95 17.44 -3.34 -26.45
C LEU A 95 17.84 -4.80 -26.16
N THR A 96 19.07 -5.02 -25.69
CA THR A 96 19.52 -6.37 -25.33
C THR A 96 18.78 -6.90 -24.11
N PHE A 97 18.45 -6.04 -23.13
CA PHE A 97 17.57 -6.40 -22.02
C PHE A 97 16.18 -6.80 -22.50
N LEU A 98 15.57 -6.02 -23.41
CA LEU A 98 14.26 -6.34 -23.99
C LEU A 98 14.26 -7.68 -24.74
N VAL A 99 15.30 -7.94 -25.53
CA VAL A 99 15.47 -9.24 -26.22
C VAL A 99 15.57 -10.37 -25.20
N TRP A 100 16.42 -10.22 -24.18
CA TRP A 100 16.49 -11.20 -23.09
C TRP A 100 15.12 -11.43 -22.43
N ARG A 101 14.42 -10.34 -22.10
CA ARG A 101 13.15 -10.37 -21.36
C ARG A 101 11.98 -10.98 -22.14
N LEU A 102 11.96 -10.79 -23.46
CA LEU A 102 10.88 -11.27 -24.33
C LEU A 102 11.12 -12.70 -24.85
N PHE A 103 12.38 -13.10 -25.05
CA PHE A 103 12.71 -14.37 -25.69
C PHE A 103 13.33 -15.42 -24.76
N PHE A 104 13.98 -15.02 -23.67
CA PHE A 104 14.73 -15.93 -22.79
C PHE A 104 14.17 -16.01 -21.37
N PHE A 105 13.52 -14.96 -20.88
CA PHE A 105 12.95 -14.94 -19.53
C PHE A 105 11.53 -15.50 -19.49
N THR A 106 11.31 -16.50 -18.64
CA THR A 106 9.98 -17.05 -18.34
C THR A 106 9.42 -16.42 -17.06
N SER A 107 8.30 -15.71 -17.18
CA SER A 107 7.66 -15.05 -16.04
C SER A 107 6.89 -16.05 -15.19
N GLU A 108 7.23 -16.16 -13.91
CA GLU A 108 6.42 -16.94 -12.96
C GLU A 108 5.07 -16.28 -12.62
N ARG A 109 4.91 -14.99 -12.96
CA ARG A 109 3.68 -14.25 -12.76
C ARG A 109 2.96 -14.04 -14.08
N ALA A 110 1.74 -14.56 -14.20
CA ALA A 110 0.88 -14.36 -15.37
C ALA A 110 0.63 -12.87 -15.68
N ALA A 111 0.60 -12.02 -14.66
CA ALA A 111 0.38 -10.57 -14.83
C ALA A 111 1.59 -9.80 -15.44
N THR A 112 2.76 -10.42 -15.57
CA THR A 112 3.95 -9.85 -16.21
C THR A 112 4.39 -10.64 -17.44
N ASP A 113 3.56 -11.59 -17.88
CA ASP A 113 3.79 -12.38 -19.08
C ASP A 113 3.42 -11.57 -20.33
N ALA A 114 4.42 -11.29 -21.17
CA ALA A 114 4.22 -10.49 -22.37
C ALA A 114 3.38 -11.20 -23.42
N GLY A 115 3.43 -12.54 -23.50
CA GLY A 115 2.65 -13.35 -24.43
C GLY A 115 1.15 -13.29 -24.11
N LEU A 116 0.78 -13.38 -22.83
CA LEU A 116 -0.59 -13.24 -22.38
C LEU A 116 -1.17 -11.85 -22.68
N GLN A 117 -0.40 -10.78 -22.46
CA GLN A 117 -0.88 -9.42 -22.73
C GLN A 117 -1.01 -9.14 -24.23
N LEU A 118 -0.06 -9.61 -25.04
CA LEU A 118 -0.15 -9.52 -26.50
C LEU A 118 -1.32 -10.36 -27.05
N GLY A 119 -1.56 -11.54 -26.47
CA GLY A 119 -2.72 -12.37 -26.80
C GLY A 119 -4.05 -11.66 -26.55
N ALA A 120 -4.19 -10.95 -25.42
CA ALA A 120 -5.38 -10.15 -25.13
C ALA A 120 -5.60 -9.02 -26.15
N LEU A 121 -4.52 -8.34 -26.56
CA LEU A 121 -4.60 -7.31 -27.60
C LEU A 121 -5.00 -7.89 -28.96
N LEU A 122 -4.42 -9.03 -29.36
CA LEU A 122 -4.74 -9.67 -30.64
C LEU A 122 -6.17 -10.23 -30.67
N ALA A 123 -6.68 -10.69 -29.53
CA ALA A 123 -8.05 -11.19 -29.41
C ALA A 123 -9.11 -10.08 -29.54
N SER A 124 -8.86 -8.90 -28.95
CA SER A 124 -9.79 -7.76 -29.01
C SER A 124 -9.05 -6.42 -29.21
N PRO A 125 -8.52 -6.14 -30.42
CA PRO A 125 -7.63 -5.00 -30.65
C PRO A 125 -8.25 -3.65 -30.32
N LEU A 126 -9.52 -3.44 -30.72
CA LEU A 126 -10.21 -2.18 -30.50
C LEU A 126 -10.52 -1.95 -29.01
N GLN A 127 -11.07 -2.97 -28.34
CA GLN A 127 -11.43 -2.85 -26.93
C GLN A 127 -10.20 -2.67 -26.04
N THR A 128 -9.19 -3.55 -26.20
CA THR A 128 -7.96 -3.50 -25.41
C THR A 128 -7.19 -2.21 -25.69
N GLY A 129 -7.06 -1.82 -26.96
CA GLY A 129 -6.40 -0.56 -27.35
C GLY A 129 -7.09 0.69 -26.79
N LEU A 130 -8.42 0.77 -26.87
CA LEU A 130 -9.17 1.90 -26.30
C LEU A 130 -9.06 1.95 -24.77
N TRP A 131 -9.09 0.80 -24.09
CA TRP A 131 -8.87 0.74 -22.64
C TRP A 131 -7.47 1.16 -22.24
N TRP A 132 -6.44 0.73 -22.98
CA TRP A 132 -5.07 1.19 -22.76
C TRP A 132 -4.94 2.68 -22.99
N LEU A 133 -5.56 3.24 -24.02
CA LEU A 133 -5.58 4.69 -24.26
C LEU A 133 -6.28 5.45 -23.11
N ALA A 134 -7.44 4.97 -22.67
CA ALA A 134 -8.18 5.57 -21.56
C ALA A 134 -7.32 5.58 -20.28
N ARG A 135 -6.71 4.44 -19.93
CA ARG A 135 -5.79 4.32 -18.79
C ARG A 135 -4.55 5.19 -18.95
N PHE A 136 -4.00 5.28 -20.15
CA PHE A 136 -2.86 6.16 -20.44
C PHE A 136 -3.16 7.62 -20.15
N ILE A 137 -4.31 8.10 -20.61
CA ILE A 137 -4.75 9.49 -20.35
C ILE A 137 -4.98 9.68 -18.85
N GLN A 138 -5.74 8.78 -18.21
CA GLN A 138 -6.04 8.83 -16.79
C GLN A 138 -4.75 8.83 -15.94
N ASP A 139 -3.83 7.91 -16.19
CA ASP A 139 -2.60 7.75 -15.42
C ASP A 139 -1.64 8.94 -15.63
N THR A 140 -1.59 9.49 -16.84
CA THR A 140 -0.79 10.71 -17.11
C THR A 140 -1.32 11.89 -16.29
N ILE A 141 -2.64 12.05 -16.20
CA ILE A 141 -3.29 13.06 -15.36
C ILE A 141 -3.04 12.76 -13.87
N ASN A 142 -3.14 11.49 -13.46
CA ASN A 142 -2.90 11.06 -12.08
C ASN A 142 -1.50 11.47 -11.63
N VAL A 143 -0.46 11.09 -12.38
CA VAL A 143 0.92 11.34 -12.01
C VAL A 143 1.28 12.83 -12.10
N THR A 144 0.75 13.55 -13.10
CA THR A 144 1.13 14.95 -13.33
C THR A 144 0.43 15.92 -12.38
N PHE A 145 -0.84 15.67 -12.08
CA PHE A 145 -1.69 16.64 -11.36
C PHE A 145 -2.32 16.06 -10.09
N LEU A 146 -3.02 14.93 -10.19
CA LEU A 146 -3.83 14.44 -9.07
C LEU A 146 -3.00 13.89 -7.90
N ALA A 147 -1.73 13.55 -8.13
CA ALA A 147 -0.78 13.12 -7.10
C ALA A 147 -0.62 14.14 -5.96
N TRP A 148 -0.88 15.42 -6.21
CA TRP A 148 -0.77 16.49 -5.21
C TRP A 148 -2.00 16.63 -4.30
N GLY A 149 -3.14 16.07 -4.69
CA GLY A 149 -4.42 16.28 -3.99
C GLY A 149 -5.11 14.99 -3.54
N VAL A 150 -5.14 13.95 -4.38
CA VAL A 150 -5.88 12.72 -4.09
C VAL A 150 -5.29 11.97 -2.89
N PRO A 151 -3.96 11.71 -2.82
CA PRO A 151 -3.38 11.08 -1.64
C PRO A 151 -3.61 11.89 -0.36
N LEU A 152 -3.49 13.22 -0.45
CA LEU A 152 -3.72 14.10 0.70
C LEU A 152 -5.16 13.96 1.22
N TYR A 153 -6.15 14.01 0.33
CA TYR A 153 -7.56 13.90 0.69
C TYR A 153 -7.85 12.60 1.45
N HIS A 154 -7.38 11.46 0.93
CA HIS A 154 -7.65 10.18 1.57
C HIS A 154 -6.86 9.96 2.87
N LEU A 155 -5.62 10.47 2.95
CA LEU A 155 -4.73 10.20 4.08
C LEU A 155 -4.95 11.19 5.23
N ALA A 156 -5.03 12.49 4.93
CA ALA A 156 -5.07 13.53 5.96
C ALA A 156 -6.42 13.63 6.67
N PHE A 157 -7.53 13.32 5.98
CA PHE A 157 -8.86 13.38 6.58
C PHE A 157 -9.17 12.20 7.52
N ASN A 158 -8.32 11.16 7.53
CA ASN A 158 -8.39 10.05 8.50
C ASN A 158 -7.64 10.32 9.81
N LEU A 159 -6.96 11.47 9.91
CA LEU A 159 -6.19 11.83 11.10
C LEU A 159 -7.09 12.32 12.25
N ARG A 160 -6.62 12.11 13.48
CA ARG A 160 -7.23 12.75 14.65
C ARG A 160 -6.92 14.23 14.63
N LEU A 161 -7.79 15.04 15.22
CA LEU A 161 -7.63 16.50 15.26
C LEU A 161 -6.25 16.94 15.80
N SER A 162 -5.74 16.27 16.84
CA SER A 162 -4.41 16.56 17.41
C SER A 162 -3.28 16.32 16.41
N GLU A 163 -3.34 15.22 15.66
CA GLU A 163 -2.34 14.88 14.65
C GLU A 163 -2.43 15.81 13.44
N THR A 164 -3.65 16.20 13.05
CA THR A 164 -3.89 17.16 11.96
C THR A 164 -3.19 18.48 12.24
N TRP A 165 -3.26 19.00 13.47
CA TRP A 165 -2.56 20.23 13.85
C TRP A 165 -1.04 20.09 13.81
N ILE A 166 -0.49 18.96 14.23
CA ILE A 166 0.95 18.67 14.11
C ILE A 166 1.35 18.66 12.64
N GLY A 167 0.57 18.00 11.79
CA GLY A 167 0.79 17.95 10.35
C GLY A 167 0.79 19.34 9.71
N PHE A 168 -0.18 20.19 10.06
CA PHE A 168 -0.23 21.58 9.57
C PHE A 168 0.93 22.42 10.07
N ALA A 169 1.36 22.25 11.33
CA ALA A 169 2.52 22.95 11.88
C ALA A 169 3.81 22.59 11.12
N LEU A 170 4.04 21.29 10.87
CA LEU A 170 5.18 20.81 10.08
C LEU A 170 5.12 21.31 8.63
N ALA A 171 3.95 21.25 7.99
CA ALA A 171 3.74 21.73 6.64
C ALA A 171 4.02 23.25 6.53
N PHE A 172 3.53 24.04 7.49
CA PHE A 172 3.77 25.47 7.54
C PHE A 172 5.25 25.80 7.77
N ALA A 173 5.91 25.12 8.69
CA ALA A 173 7.34 25.30 8.95
C ALA A 173 8.20 24.97 7.73
N ALA A 174 7.92 23.86 7.05
CA ALA A 174 8.62 23.48 5.82
C ALA A 174 8.36 24.45 4.67
N ALA A 175 7.10 24.84 4.45
CA ALA A 175 6.73 25.79 3.40
C ALA A 175 7.40 27.16 3.60
N THR A 176 7.36 27.69 4.82
CA THR A 176 7.99 28.98 5.15
C THR A 176 9.52 28.91 5.07
N GLY A 177 10.13 27.82 5.53
CA GLY A 177 11.57 27.57 5.40
C GLY A 177 12.03 27.53 3.95
N VAL A 178 11.32 26.79 3.08
CA VAL A 178 11.63 26.72 1.64
C VAL A 178 11.44 28.07 0.96
N ILE A 179 10.33 28.77 1.24
CA ILE A 179 10.11 30.12 0.70
C ILE A 179 11.26 31.04 1.11
N PHE A 180 11.63 31.06 2.39
CA PHE A 180 12.71 31.89 2.91
C PHE A 180 14.06 31.61 2.24
N ILE A 181 14.42 30.33 2.08
CA ILE A 181 15.65 29.92 1.40
C ILE A 181 15.65 30.40 -0.05
N LEU A 182 14.56 30.21 -0.77
CA LEU A 182 14.45 30.57 -2.19
C LEU A 182 14.45 32.08 -2.41
N THR A 183 13.80 32.86 -1.52
CA THR A 183 13.83 34.32 -1.61
C THR A 183 15.22 34.87 -1.30
N ARG A 184 15.91 34.31 -0.29
CA ARG A 184 17.29 34.70 0.03
C ARG A 184 18.29 34.34 -1.07
N ALA A 185 18.14 33.16 -1.68
CA ALA A 185 18.97 32.77 -2.82
C ALA A 185 18.81 33.74 -4.00
N GLN A 186 17.57 34.13 -4.31
CA GLN A 186 17.29 35.08 -5.38
C GLN A 186 17.84 36.49 -5.09
N GLU A 187 17.75 36.96 -3.84
CA GLU A 187 18.34 38.24 -3.41
C GLU A 187 19.88 38.21 -3.52
N SER A 188 20.52 37.11 -3.13
CA SER A 188 21.96 36.90 -3.25
C SER A 188 22.43 36.92 -4.71
N GLU A 189 21.70 36.27 -5.63
CA GLU A 189 22.02 36.33 -7.07
C GLU A 189 21.86 37.75 -7.61
N SER A 190 20.77 38.43 -7.25
CA SER A 190 20.51 39.81 -7.73
C SER A 190 21.52 40.84 -7.23
N SER A 191 22.09 40.63 -6.03
CA SER A 191 23.11 41.51 -5.44
C SER A 191 24.52 41.21 -5.98
N THR A 192 24.80 39.98 -6.38
CA THR A 192 26.11 39.58 -6.97
C THR A 192 26.20 39.97 -8.45
N PHE A 193 25.08 39.99 -9.18
CA PHE A 193 25.02 40.35 -10.61
C PHE A 193 24.87 41.86 -10.90
N GLY A 194 24.76 42.70 -9.86
CA GLY A 194 24.57 44.15 -9.98
C GLY A 194 25.74 44.93 -10.58
N SER A 195 26.90 44.32 -10.85
CA SER A 195 28.08 44.97 -11.41
C SER A 195 28.39 44.63 -12.88
N ASN A 196 27.80 43.58 -13.45
CA ASN A 196 28.00 43.19 -14.86
C ASN A 196 26.65 43.15 -15.58
N GLN A 197 26.30 44.22 -16.29
CA GLN A 197 25.17 44.19 -17.20
C GLN A 197 25.45 43.17 -18.32
N PRO A 198 24.60 42.14 -18.52
CA PRO A 198 24.78 41.21 -19.63
C PRO A 198 24.61 41.97 -20.94
N SER A 199 25.52 41.69 -21.87
CA SER A 199 25.58 42.32 -23.19
C SER A 199 24.26 42.12 -23.96
N PRO A 200 23.91 43.00 -24.91
CA PRO A 200 22.72 42.83 -25.75
C PRO A 200 22.67 41.49 -26.49
N GLU A 201 23.84 40.91 -26.78
CA GLU A 201 24.01 39.60 -27.41
C GLU A 201 23.66 38.45 -26.45
N GLU A 202 24.04 38.51 -25.17
CA GLU A 202 23.65 37.52 -24.15
C GLU A 202 22.15 37.53 -23.87
N LYS A 203 21.51 38.71 -23.82
CA LYS A 203 20.04 38.82 -23.67
C LYS A 203 19.28 38.27 -24.88
N LEU A 204 19.82 38.44 -26.09
CA LEU A 204 19.25 37.87 -27.31
C LEU A 204 19.43 36.34 -27.35
N GLN A 205 20.55 35.82 -26.84
CA GLN A 205 20.86 34.40 -26.78
C GLN A 205 20.04 33.66 -25.69
N GLU A 206 19.85 34.26 -24.51
CA GLU A 206 18.90 33.79 -23.48
C GLU A 206 17.43 33.86 -23.97
N SER A 207 17.09 34.84 -24.82
CA SER A 207 15.73 34.96 -25.38
C SER A 207 15.41 33.92 -26.46
N GLN A 208 16.42 33.30 -27.09
CA GLN A 208 16.24 32.39 -28.22
C GLN A 208 16.13 30.91 -27.83
N ASP A 209 16.70 30.50 -26.68
CA ASP A 209 16.57 29.15 -26.13
C ASP A 209 15.71 29.18 -24.86
N ASP A 210 14.38 29.24 -25.01
CA ASP A 210 13.43 29.15 -23.89
C ASP A 210 13.47 27.72 -23.29
N TRP A 211 14.42 27.50 -22.38
CA TRP A 211 14.63 26.23 -21.67
C TRP A 211 13.34 25.75 -20.99
N ARG A 212 12.45 26.68 -20.61
CA ARG A 212 11.14 26.38 -20.02
C ARG A 212 10.28 25.57 -20.98
N GLY A 213 10.22 25.98 -22.24
CA GLY A 213 9.49 25.27 -23.28
C GLY A 213 10.08 23.89 -23.51
N GLU A 214 11.41 23.81 -23.61
CA GLU A 214 12.13 22.54 -23.77
C GLU A 214 11.87 21.57 -22.61
N MET A 215 11.98 22.04 -21.37
CA MET A 215 11.76 21.25 -20.18
C MET A 215 10.28 20.84 -20.00
N LEU A 216 9.34 21.70 -20.39
CA LEU A 216 7.91 21.42 -20.33
C LEU A 216 7.54 20.25 -21.23
N TRP A 217 7.87 20.31 -22.53
CA TRP A 217 7.49 19.23 -23.45
C TRP A 217 8.30 17.95 -23.19
N VAL A 218 9.59 18.06 -22.84
CA VAL A 218 10.38 16.87 -22.46
C VAL A 218 9.79 16.24 -21.21
N GLY A 219 9.41 17.04 -20.21
CA GLY A 219 8.77 16.57 -18.99
C GLY A 219 7.46 15.84 -19.27
N LEU A 220 6.55 16.45 -20.05
CA LEU A 220 5.25 15.85 -20.38
C LEU A 220 5.39 14.56 -21.20
N VAL A 221 6.25 14.55 -22.22
CA VAL A 221 6.49 13.34 -23.04
C VAL A 221 7.15 12.24 -22.20
N SER A 222 8.09 12.59 -21.32
CA SER A 222 8.74 11.61 -20.44
C SER A 222 7.79 11.05 -19.38
N ALA A 223 6.91 11.89 -18.82
CA ALA A 223 5.87 11.47 -17.88
C ALA A 223 4.93 10.46 -18.54
N ALA A 224 4.48 10.76 -19.74
CA ALA A 224 3.61 9.87 -20.52
C ALA A 224 4.34 8.58 -20.92
N ALA A 225 5.56 8.69 -21.45
CA ALA A 225 6.35 7.54 -21.86
C ALA A 225 6.70 6.57 -20.73
N GLY A 226 6.93 7.08 -19.51
CA GLY A 226 7.17 6.28 -18.32
C GLY A 226 6.04 5.29 -17.99
N LEU A 227 4.81 5.57 -18.44
CA LEU A 227 3.63 4.74 -18.18
C LEU A 227 3.43 3.63 -19.23
N ILE A 228 4.09 3.71 -20.38
CA ILE A 228 3.87 2.77 -21.49
C ILE A 228 4.09 1.32 -21.04
N PRO A 229 5.23 0.94 -20.40
CA PRO A 229 5.43 -0.44 -19.97
C PRO A 229 4.40 -0.91 -18.94
N VAL A 230 3.93 -0.01 -18.06
CA VAL A 230 2.94 -0.31 -17.01
C VAL A 230 1.58 -0.66 -17.65
N ILE A 231 1.14 0.14 -18.61
CA ILE A 231 -0.17 -0.04 -19.26
C ILE A 231 -0.16 -1.27 -20.19
N LEU A 232 0.94 -1.50 -20.90
CA LEU A 232 1.12 -2.72 -21.71
C LEU A 232 1.13 -3.98 -20.86
N ALA A 233 1.54 -3.89 -19.58
CA ALA A 233 1.42 -4.97 -18.59
C ALA A 233 0.02 -5.06 -17.96
N ASN A 234 -0.98 -4.37 -18.53
CA ASN A 234 -2.36 -4.28 -18.04
C ASN A 234 -2.46 -3.80 -16.57
N ARG A 235 -1.50 -2.97 -16.16
CA ARG A 235 -1.50 -2.24 -14.88
C ARG A 235 -1.86 -0.78 -15.14
N HIS A 236 -2.15 -0.06 -14.06
CA HIS A 236 -2.42 1.36 -14.09
C HIS A 236 -1.96 2.00 -12.77
N VAL A 237 -1.90 3.33 -12.74
CA VAL A 237 -1.50 4.10 -11.56
C VAL A 237 -2.71 4.30 -10.65
N GLU A 238 -2.64 3.65 -9.49
CA GLU A 238 -3.56 3.83 -8.37
C GLU A 238 -2.74 4.20 -7.12
N PHE A 239 -3.16 5.20 -6.36
CA PHE A 239 -2.33 5.79 -5.29
C PHE A 239 -2.12 4.92 -4.04
N PHE A 240 -2.90 3.84 -3.85
CA PHE A 240 -2.82 3.00 -2.65
C PHE A 240 -2.20 1.64 -2.93
N SER A 241 -2.81 0.86 -3.82
CA SER A 241 -2.36 -0.52 -4.07
C SER A 241 -1.20 -0.61 -5.08
N LEU A 242 -1.13 0.32 -6.05
CA LEU A 242 -0.25 0.25 -7.21
C LEU A 242 0.61 1.52 -7.42
N SER A 243 0.82 2.31 -6.36
CA SER A 243 1.45 3.63 -6.43
C SER A 243 2.88 3.62 -6.99
N ARG A 244 3.59 2.51 -6.80
CA ARG A 244 4.96 2.27 -7.32
C ARG A 244 5.10 2.42 -8.83
N TYR A 245 4.01 2.28 -9.59
CA TYR A 245 4.05 2.45 -11.04
C TYR A 245 4.11 3.92 -11.49
N SER A 246 3.86 4.87 -10.59
CA SER A 246 4.05 6.31 -10.88
C SER A 246 5.53 6.74 -10.91
N LEU A 247 6.43 5.92 -10.37
CA LEU A 247 7.79 6.35 -10.03
C LEU A 247 8.64 6.71 -11.26
N ALA A 248 8.56 5.94 -12.35
CA ALA A 248 9.24 6.27 -13.61
C ALA A 248 8.75 7.60 -14.19
N SER A 249 7.44 7.80 -14.21
CA SER A 249 6.80 9.00 -14.75
C SER A 249 6.97 10.24 -13.88
N SER A 250 7.27 10.07 -12.58
CA SER A 250 7.44 11.18 -11.64
C SER A 250 8.53 12.16 -12.05
N VAL A 251 9.62 11.69 -12.68
CA VAL A 251 10.72 12.53 -13.17
C VAL A 251 10.23 13.51 -14.23
N GLY A 252 9.48 13.02 -15.22
CA GLY A 252 8.88 13.86 -16.26
C GLY A 252 7.85 14.84 -15.71
N ALA A 253 7.01 14.38 -14.78
CA ALA A 253 6.01 15.23 -14.13
C ALA A 253 6.67 16.37 -13.32
N ALA A 254 7.73 16.08 -12.59
CA ALA A 254 8.51 17.08 -11.86
C ALA A 254 9.15 18.11 -12.82
N MET A 255 9.71 17.65 -13.94
CA MET A 255 10.26 18.56 -14.96
C MET A 255 9.18 19.49 -15.53
N ALA A 256 8.02 18.96 -15.88
CA ALA A 256 6.90 19.73 -16.39
C ALA A 256 6.41 20.76 -15.36
N LEU A 257 6.27 20.35 -14.09
CA LEU A 257 5.87 21.23 -13.00
C LEU A 257 6.84 22.39 -12.77
N VAL A 258 8.15 22.12 -12.75
CA VAL A 258 9.19 23.15 -12.61
C VAL A 258 9.13 24.14 -13.76
N ALA A 259 8.93 23.66 -15.00
CA ALA A 259 8.76 24.53 -16.16
C ALA A 259 7.49 25.40 -16.04
N MET A 260 6.35 24.81 -15.66
CA MET A 260 5.08 25.53 -15.42
C MET A 260 5.25 26.64 -14.37
N LEU A 261 5.94 26.36 -13.27
CA LEU A 261 6.22 27.35 -12.21
C LEU A 261 7.11 28.50 -12.70
N ASN A 262 8.02 28.25 -13.65
CA ASN A 262 8.90 29.28 -14.22
C ASN A 262 8.28 30.06 -15.39
N TYR A 263 7.09 29.67 -15.86
CA TYR A 263 6.26 30.53 -16.73
C TYR A 263 5.57 31.65 -15.94
N LEU A 264 5.50 31.56 -14.61
CA LEU A 264 4.97 32.62 -13.77
C LEU A 264 5.94 33.80 -13.70
N SER A 265 5.49 34.97 -14.12
CA SER A 265 6.29 36.20 -14.09
C SER A 265 6.52 36.74 -12.67
N SER A 266 5.59 36.47 -11.75
CA SER A 266 5.69 36.91 -10.35
C SER A 266 6.50 35.92 -9.52
N ALA A 267 7.69 36.35 -9.08
CA ALA A 267 8.53 35.56 -8.17
C ALA A 267 7.82 35.23 -6.85
N ARG A 268 7.00 36.17 -6.32
CA ARG A 268 6.22 35.94 -5.09
C ARG A 268 5.20 34.82 -5.28
N LEU A 269 4.48 34.82 -6.40
CA LEU A 269 3.51 33.76 -6.71
C LEU A 269 4.21 32.42 -6.94
N ARG A 270 5.31 32.42 -7.70
CA ARG A 270 6.13 31.22 -7.95
C ARG A 270 6.60 30.58 -6.64
N TRP A 271 7.23 31.36 -5.75
CA TRP A 271 7.70 30.84 -4.47
C TRP A 271 6.56 30.48 -3.52
N GLY A 272 5.47 31.24 -3.52
CA GLY A 272 4.25 30.89 -2.79
C GLY A 272 3.68 29.54 -3.19
N LEU A 273 3.63 29.24 -4.50
CA LEU A 273 3.19 27.94 -5.01
C LEU A 273 4.16 26.81 -4.69
N VAL A 274 5.49 27.06 -4.78
CA VAL A 274 6.49 26.08 -4.34
C VAL A 274 6.32 25.77 -2.85
N GLY A 275 6.12 26.80 -2.01
CA GLY A 275 5.84 26.61 -0.59
C GLY A 275 4.53 25.86 -0.35
N LEU A 276 3.45 26.17 -1.08
CA LEU A 276 2.19 25.43 -1.00
C LEU A 276 2.40 23.95 -1.35
N LEU A 277 3.02 23.64 -2.48
CA LEU A 277 3.30 22.27 -2.91
C LEU A 277 4.18 21.53 -1.89
N THR A 278 5.19 22.21 -1.34
CA THR A 278 6.03 21.67 -0.26
C THR A 278 5.18 21.33 0.98
N GLY A 279 4.30 22.25 1.40
CA GLY A 279 3.39 22.03 2.53
C GLY A 279 2.43 20.86 2.29
N LEU A 280 1.84 20.77 1.08
CA LEU A 280 0.97 19.65 0.69
C LEU A 280 1.72 18.32 0.71
N ALA A 281 2.95 18.27 0.20
CA ALA A 281 3.79 17.07 0.23
C ALA A 281 4.11 16.65 1.67
N VAL A 282 4.55 17.58 2.52
CA VAL A 282 4.86 17.30 3.94
C VAL A 282 3.63 16.78 4.67
N LEU A 283 2.47 17.42 4.50
CA LEU A 283 1.23 16.99 5.15
C LEU A 283 0.81 15.60 4.67
N THR A 284 0.92 15.32 3.36
CA THR A 284 0.61 14.01 2.79
C THR A 284 1.52 12.91 3.34
N HIS A 285 2.83 13.14 3.37
CA HIS A 285 3.79 12.17 3.88
C HIS A 285 3.66 11.95 5.39
N TYR A 286 3.39 13.02 6.16
CA TYR A 286 3.09 12.90 7.58
C TYR A 286 1.82 12.08 7.82
N ALA A 287 0.73 12.40 7.10
CA ALA A 287 -0.52 11.65 7.21
C ALA A 287 -0.33 10.16 6.86
N ASN A 288 0.42 9.88 5.79
CA ASN A 288 0.78 8.52 5.42
C ASN A 288 1.52 7.79 6.54
N ALA A 289 2.53 8.45 7.14
CA ALA A 289 3.33 7.87 8.23
C ALA A 289 2.48 7.58 9.47
N VAL A 290 1.57 8.49 9.85
CA VAL A 290 0.68 8.30 11.00
C VAL A 290 -0.31 7.16 10.75
N ASN A 291 -0.92 7.10 9.57
CA ASN A 291 -1.85 6.02 9.23
C ASN A 291 -1.16 4.65 9.23
N LEU A 292 0.04 4.55 8.64
CA LEU A 292 0.81 3.31 8.63
C LEU A 292 1.29 2.90 10.03
N ALA A 293 1.68 3.86 10.88
CA ALA A 293 2.06 3.58 12.27
C ALA A 293 0.88 3.00 13.07
N ARG A 294 -0.32 3.57 12.90
CA ARG A 294 -1.55 3.05 13.54
C ARG A 294 -1.91 1.66 13.05
N GLU A 295 -1.83 1.43 11.75
CA GLU A 295 -2.10 0.10 11.18
C GLU A 295 -1.09 -0.92 11.72
N ALA A 296 0.19 -0.57 11.80
CA ALA A 296 1.21 -1.42 12.40
C ALA A 296 0.94 -1.70 13.89
N ASP A 297 0.50 -0.71 14.66
CA ASP A 297 0.15 -0.90 16.07
C ASP A 297 -1.11 -1.76 16.23
N ALA A 298 -2.10 -1.62 15.36
CA ALA A 298 -3.30 -2.46 15.34
C ALA A 298 -2.95 -3.93 15.03
N VAL A 299 -2.09 -4.17 14.03
CA VAL A 299 -1.62 -5.53 13.66
C VAL A 299 -0.80 -6.16 14.79
N LYS A 300 0.08 -5.40 15.45
CA LYS A 300 0.84 -5.88 16.61
C LYS A 300 -0.08 -6.24 17.76
N ASN A 301 -1.03 -5.37 18.10
CA ASN A 301 -2.00 -5.61 19.17
C ASN A 301 -2.86 -6.85 18.87
N PHE A 302 -3.34 -7.00 17.63
CA PHE A 302 -4.08 -8.18 17.19
C PHE A 302 -3.29 -9.47 17.48
N TRP A 303 -2.04 -9.57 17.03
CA TRP A 303 -1.24 -10.79 17.24
C TRP A 303 -0.84 -11.03 18.70
N GLN A 304 -0.66 -9.97 19.50
CA GLN A 304 -0.46 -10.10 20.94
C GLN A 304 -1.70 -10.71 21.61
N GLN A 305 -2.91 -10.23 21.29
CA GLN A 305 -4.16 -10.82 21.79
C GLN A 305 -4.33 -12.27 21.33
N VAL A 306 -4.06 -12.56 20.04
CA VAL A 306 -4.08 -13.94 19.54
C VAL A 306 -3.14 -14.83 20.36
N SER A 307 -1.92 -14.38 20.68
CA SER A 307 -0.97 -15.16 21.48
C SER A 307 -1.39 -15.35 22.95
N TRP A 308 -2.18 -14.42 23.50
CA TRP A 308 -2.77 -14.60 24.84
C TRP A 308 -3.91 -15.63 24.81
N ARG A 309 -4.70 -15.63 23.73
CA ARG A 309 -5.89 -16.47 23.57
C ARG A 309 -5.60 -17.89 23.12
N VAL A 310 -4.59 -18.05 22.28
CA VAL A 310 -4.29 -19.28 21.54
C VAL A 310 -2.89 -19.73 21.95
N PRO A 311 -2.80 -20.75 22.82
CA PRO A 311 -1.52 -21.33 23.22
C PRO A 311 -0.75 -21.87 22.01
N GLN A 312 -1.36 -22.81 21.29
CA GLN A 312 -0.80 -23.38 20.08
C GLN A 312 -1.87 -23.59 19.01
N ILE A 313 -1.48 -23.43 17.75
CA ILE A 313 -2.29 -23.75 16.58
C ILE A 313 -1.80 -25.08 16.01
N LYS A 314 -2.72 -26.00 15.72
CA LYS A 314 -2.39 -27.27 15.08
C LYS A 314 -1.93 -27.05 13.63
N ASP A 315 -0.92 -27.79 13.22
CA ASP A 315 -0.47 -27.82 11.82
C ASP A 315 -1.59 -28.23 10.86
N GLY A 316 -1.55 -27.69 9.63
CA GLY A 316 -2.59 -27.87 8.63
C GLY A 316 -3.84 -27.00 8.86
N THR A 317 -3.83 -26.11 9.85
CA THR A 317 -4.91 -25.14 10.08
C THR A 317 -4.85 -24.01 9.05
N THR A 318 -5.99 -23.67 8.46
CA THR A 318 -6.13 -22.48 7.61
C THR A 318 -6.82 -21.36 8.37
N LEU A 319 -6.15 -20.22 8.53
CA LEU A 319 -6.70 -19.05 9.20
C LEU A 319 -7.56 -18.22 8.25
N ALA A 320 -8.80 -17.94 8.66
CA ALA A 320 -9.69 -16.99 8.00
C ALA A 320 -9.90 -15.81 8.93
N VAL A 321 -9.25 -14.68 8.65
CA VAL A 321 -9.10 -13.60 9.62
C VAL A 321 -9.75 -12.29 9.17
N GLN A 322 -10.54 -11.68 10.05
CA GLN A 322 -10.90 -10.27 9.98
C GLN A 322 -9.91 -9.47 10.83
N PHE A 323 -9.00 -8.77 10.16
CA PHE A 323 -8.05 -7.84 10.78
C PHE A 323 -8.67 -6.44 10.95
N PRO A 324 -8.24 -5.66 11.96
CA PRO A 324 -8.52 -4.22 12.06
C PRO A 324 -7.59 -3.40 11.13
N ALA A 325 -7.17 -3.96 10.00
CA ALA A 325 -6.16 -3.45 9.08
C ALA A 325 -6.42 -3.97 7.65
N SER A 326 -5.78 -3.37 6.65
CA SER A 326 -6.00 -3.75 5.25
C SER A 326 -5.21 -5.01 4.90
N ILE A 327 -5.91 -6.13 4.67
CA ILE A 327 -5.30 -7.37 4.18
C ILE A 327 -5.42 -7.41 2.66
N SER A 328 -4.28 -7.42 1.97
CA SER A 328 -4.23 -7.58 0.51
C SER A 328 -3.72 -8.95 0.08
N GLU A 329 -2.97 -9.63 0.94
CA GLU A 329 -2.27 -10.88 0.62
C GLU A 329 -2.33 -11.85 1.81
N ASP A 330 -2.39 -13.15 1.50
CA ASP A 330 -2.53 -14.22 2.50
C ASP A 330 -1.38 -14.27 3.51
N TYR A 331 -0.16 -13.97 3.07
CA TYR A 331 1.06 -14.02 3.88
C TYR A 331 1.15 -12.95 4.97
N ILE A 332 0.28 -11.94 4.91
CA ILE A 332 0.11 -10.96 6.00
C ILE A 332 -0.47 -11.66 7.24
N VAL A 333 -1.16 -12.80 7.05
CA VAL A 333 -1.78 -13.57 8.12
C VAL A 333 -0.95 -14.80 8.47
N TRP A 334 -0.67 -15.67 7.49
CA TRP A 334 0.05 -16.92 7.79
C TRP A 334 1.51 -16.69 8.18
N GLY A 335 2.17 -15.63 7.66
CA GLY A 335 3.56 -15.33 7.99
C GLY A 335 3.76 -15.09 9.49
N PRO A 336 3.05 -14.09 10.08
CA PRO A 336 3.08 -13.87 11.51
C PRO A 336 2.63 -15.07 12.36
N ALA A 337 1.61 -15.82 11.91
CA ALA A 337 1.16 -17.02 12.62
C ALA A 337 2.30 -18.05 12.77
N ASN A 338 3.00 -18.36 11.69
CA ASN A 338 4.11 -19.31 11.73
C ASN A 338 5.32 -18.75 12.49
N LEU A 339 5.56 -17.44 12.48
CA LEU A 339 6.62 -16.84 13.33
C LEU A 339 6.33 -16.95 14.83
N ILE A 340 5.06 -17.06 15.24
CA ILE A 340 4.66 -17.23 16.65
C ILE A 340 4.67 -18.72 17.01
N TYR A 341 3.99 -19.56 16.21
CA TYR A 341 3.69 -20.95 16.56
C TYR A 341 4.69 -21.98 16.01
N ASN A 342 5.53 -21.57 15.05
CA ASN A 342 6.60 -22.37 14.44
C ASN A 342 7.90 -21.55 14.31
N PRO A 343 8.46 -21.02 15.43
CA PRO A 343 9.57 -20.05 15.39
C PRO A 343 10.94 -20.66 15.04
N GLU A 344 11.04 -21.99 15.02
CA GLU A 344 12.31 -22.69 14.82
C GLU A 344 12.88 -22.44 13.40
N PRO A 345 14.16 -22.05 13.28
CA PRO A 345 14.78 -21.84 11.98
C PRO A 345 14.78 -23.09 11.12
N GLN A 346 14.36 -22.95 9.86
CA GLN A 346 14.38 -24.03 8.88
C GLN A 346 15.54 -23.85 7.89
N THR A 347 16.14 -24.96 7.49
CA THR A 347 17.20 -25.00 6.46
C THR A 347 16.72 -25.63 5.15
N SER A 348 15.53 -26.23 5.14
CA SER A 348 14.89 -26.78 3.94
C SER A 348 14.53 -25.68 2.94
N GLN A 349 14.53 -26.05 1.67
CA GLN A 349 14.08 -25.22 0.55
C GLN A 349 13.12 -26.08 -0.30
N PRO A 350 11.83 -25.72 -0.43
CA PRO A 350 11.19 -24.54 0.16
C PRO A 350 11.13 -24.60 1.70
N VAL A 351 10.91 -23.43 2.32
CA VAL A 351 10.58 -23.32 3.75
C VAL A 351 9.14 -23.78 3.94
N GLU A 352 8.86 -24.55 4.97
CA GLU A 352 7.52 -25.07 5.27
C GLU A 352 6.79 -24.15 6.24
N ALA A 353 5.59 -23.69 5.87
CA ALA A 353 4.71 -22.90 6.72
C ALA A 353 3.43 -23.73 6.99
N PRO A 354 3.39 -24.53 8.06
CA PRO A 354 2.31 -25.50 8.30
C PRO A 354 0.97 -24.86 8.65
N ILE A 355 0.94 -23.58 9.06
CA ILE A 355 -0.29 -22.82 9.26
C ILE A 355 -0.55 -21.99 8.00
N GLY A 356 -1.65 -22.28 7.29
CA GLY A 356 -2.09 -21.52 6.12
C GLY A 356 -3.00 -20.35 6.49
N ALA A 357 -3.29 -19.48 5.53
CA ALA A 357 -4.31 -18.44 5.70
C ALA A 357 -4.98 -18.09 4.39
N VAL A 358 -6.24 -17.67 4.46
CA VAL A 358 -7.06 -17.32 3.31
C VAL A 358 -7.65 -15.92 3.47
N ILE A 359 -7.62 -15.14 2.39
CA ILE A 359 -8.30 -13.85 2.33
C ILE A 359 -9.79 -14.08 2.10
N LEU A 360 -10.64 -13.37 2.82
CA LEU A 360 -12.11 -13.43 2.72
C LEU A 360 -12.63 -12.80 1.41
N THR A 361 -12.24 -13.30 0.25
CA THR A 361 -12.86 -12.94 -1.03
C THR A 361 -14.19 -13.69 -1.18
N PRO A 362 -15.14 -13.20 -2.01
CA PRO A 362 -16.40 -13.92 -2.26
C PRO A 362 -16.17 -15.38 -2.70
N GLU A 363 -15.17 -15.62 -3.55
CA GLU A 363 -14.78 -16.95 -4.00
C GLU A 363 -14.34 -17.84 -2.83
N ASN A 364 -13.42 -17.38 -2.00
CA ASN A 364 -12.93 -18.15 -0.86
C ASN A 364 -14.03 -18.39 0.17
N VAL A 365 -14.91 -17.40 0.42
CA VAL A 365 -16.08 -17.58 1.28
C VAL A 365 -16.98 -18.71 0.75
N THR A 366 -17.27 -18.74 -0.55
CA THR A 366 -18.05 -19.83 -1.15
C THR A 366 -17.35 -21.19 -1.01
N ARG A 367 -16.03 -21.25 -1.19
CA ARG A 367 -15.25 -22.49 -1.03
C ARG A 367 -15.23 -23.00 0.41
N ILE A 368 -15.08 -22.12 1.40
CA ILE A 368 -15.17 -22.44 2.84
C ILE A 368 -16.58 -22.97 3.17
N LEU A 369 -17.63 -22.33 2.64
CA LEU A 369 -19.01 -22.78 2.85
C LEU A 369 -19.27 -24.17 2.25
N ALA A 370 -18.68 -24.44 1.08
CA ALA A 370 -18.73 -25.75 0.42
C ALA A 370 -17.92 -26.84 1.15
N GLY A 371 -17.01 -26.46 2.06
CA GLY A 371 -16.16 -27.38 2.81
C GLY A 371 -15.18 -28.17 1.94
N LYS A 372 -14.80 -27.62 0.78
CA LYS A 372 -13.92 -28.26 -0.20
C LYS A 372 -12.92 -27.26 -0.75
N GLY A 373 -11.68 -27.69 -0.88
CA GLY A 373 -10.60 -26.93 -1.49
C GLY A 373 -9.34 -27.07 -0.66
N MET A 374 -8.28 -27.52 -1.33
CA MET A 374 -6.93 -27.54 -0.80
C MET A 374 -6.05 -26.87 -1.85
N ASP A 375 -5.36 -25.81 -1.44
CA ASP A 375 -4.39 -25.13 -2.27
C ASP A 375 -3.03 -25.23 -1.59
N GLU A 376 -1.99 -25.53 -2.37
CA GLU A 376 -0.60 -25.63 -1.89
C GLU A 376 0.29 -24.63 -2.64
N PRO A 377 0.07 -23.31 -2.45
CA PRO A 377 0.85 -22.32 -3.17
C PRO A 377 2.30 -22.32 -2.69
N ASN A 378 3.22 -22.24 -3.64
CA ASN A 378 4.58 -21.81 -3.36
C ASN A 378 4.65 -20.27 -3.42
N ARG A 379 4.80 -19.63 -2.26
CA ARG A 379 4.92 -18.18 -2.10
C ARG A 379 6.37 -17.81 -1.86
N ARG A 380 7.11 -17.48 -2.94
CA ARG A 380 8.51 -17.02 -2.85
C ARG A 380 9.43 -18.04 -2.15
N ASN A 381 9.33 -19.31 -2.55
CA ASN A 381 10.02 -20.45 -1.96
C ASN A 381 9.60 -20.79 -0.52
N ILE A 382 8.36 -20.44 -0.17
CA ILE A 382 7.69 -20.85 1.06
C ILE A 382 6.49 -21.68 0.65
N HIS A 383 6.47 -22.95 1.05
CA HIS A 383 5.36 -23.85 0.84
C HIS A 383 4.34 -23.68 1.97
N VAL A 384 3.07 -23.53 1.60
CA VAL A 384 1.97 -23.29 2.53
C VAL A 384 0.82 -24.22 2.15
N VAL A 385 0.20 -24.89 3.12
CA VAL A 385 -1.01 -25.70 2.89
C VAL A 385 -2.24 -24.91 3.32
N MET A 386 -3.17 -24.71 2.39
CA MET A 386 -4.46 -24.03 2.63
C MET A 386 -5.62 -25.00 2.42
N ASP A 387 -6.00 -25.72 3.48
CA ASP A 387 -7.19 -26.56 3.52
C ASP A 387 -8.43 -25.76 3.99
N LEU A 388 -9.30 -25.41 3.04
CA LEU A 388 -10.54 -24.66 3.28
C LEU A 388 -11.63 -25.49 3.97
N SER A 389 -11.43 -26.80 4.11
CA SER A 389 -12.24 -27.63 5.00
C SER A 389 -11.75 -27.54 6.44
N ASN A 390 -10.51 -27.11 6.70
CA ASN A 390 -9.88 -27.03 8.03
C ASN A 390 -9.63 -25.58 8.50
N VAL A 391 -10.69 -24.79 8.57
CA VAL A 391 -10.59 -23.34 8.83
C VAL A 391 -10.78 -23.00 10.30
N LEU A 392 -9.91 -22.13 10.84
CA LEU A 392 -10.12 -21.42 12.10
C LEU A 392 -10.44 -19.95 11.80
N VAL A 393 -11.61 -19.49 12.21
CA VAL A 393 -12.05 -18.10 12.00
C VAL A 393 -11.63 -17.26 13.19
N ILE A 394 -10.91 -16.17 12.93
CA ILE A 394 -10.48 -15.20 13.94
C ILE A 394 -10.97 -13.83 13.51
N ALA A 395 -11.61 -13.06 14.39
CA ALA A 395 -12.16 -11.76 14.03
C ALA A 395 -11.88 -10.72 15.10
N GLN A 396 -11.51 -9.52 14.66
CA GLN A 396 -11.54 -8.32 15.48
C GLN A 396 -12.39 -7.29 14.74
N ALA A 397 -13.56 -6.95 15.30
CA ALA A 397 -14.55 -6.13 14.60
C ALA A 397 -14.03 -4.72 14.32
N ASP A 398 -13.33 -4.14 15.28
CA ASP A 398 -12.60 -2.88 15.15
C ASP A 398 -11.42 -2.82 16.12
N ALA A 399 -10.58 -1.79 15.98
CA ALA A 399 -9.36 -1.64 16.78
C ALA A 399 -9.59 -1.46 18.29
N GLY A 400 -10.82 -1.17 18.73
CA GLY A 400 -11.18 -1.04 20.14
C GLY A 400 -11.69 -2.34 20.77
N GLY A 401 -12.29 -3.22 19.97
CA GLY A 401 -12.74 -4.55 20.42
C GLY A 401 -11.62 -5.56 20.58
N CYS A 402 -11.92 -6.64 21.29
CA CYS A 402 -10.96 -7.74 21.50
C CYS A 402 -11.02 -8.78 20.37
N VAL A 403 -9.94 -9.56 20.24
CA VAL A 403 -9.86 -10.63 19.25
C VAL A 403 -10.79 -11.77 19.64
N ARG A 404 -11.57 -12.28 18.68
CA ARG A 404 -12.44 -13.42 18.88
C ARG A 404 -11.99 -14.59 18.02
N VAL A 405 -11.60 -15.67 18.70
CA VAL A 405 -11.34 -16.96 18.06
C VAL A 405 -12.63 -17.77 18.11
N MET A 406 -13.23 -17.97 16.94
CA MET A 406 -14.62 -18.42 16.82
C MET A 406 -14.75 -19.93 17.04
N ASP A 407 -15.74 -20.32 17.82
CA ASP A 407 -16.24 -21.70 17.87
C ASP A 407 -17.38 -21.87 16.87
N GLY A 408 -17.21 -22.75 15.87
CA GLY A 408 -18.23 -23.00 14.86
C GLY A 408 -19.51 -23.65 15.40
N GLY A 409 -19.45 -24.33 16.55
CA GLY A 409 -20.64 -24.87 17.22
C GLY A 409 -21.49 -23.79 17.91
N GLN A 410 -20.86 -22.68 18.29
CA GLN A 410 -21.50 -21.55 18.95
C GLN A 410 -20.77 -20.24 18.61
N PRO A 411 -20.90 -19.76 17.36
CA PRO A 411 -20.19 -18.55 16.95
C PRO A 411 -20.77 -17.35 17.69
N GLU A 412 -19.89 -16.54 18.26
CA GLU A 412 -20.21 -15.34 19.05
C GLU A 412 -19.91 -14.10 18.19
N LEU A 413 -20.94 -13.62 17.50
CA LEU A 413 -20.83 -12.57 16.48
C LEU A 413 -21.16 -11.18 17.05
N SER A 414 -20.39 -10.18 16.64
CA SER A 414 -20.66 -8.77 16.88
C SER A 414 -21.52 -8.24 15.74
N ALA A 415 -22.40 -7.28 16.03
CA ALA A 415 -23.12 -6.55 14.99
C ALA A 415 -22.17 -5.76 14.05
N ARG A 416 -20.92 -5.54 14.47
CA ARG A 416 -19.86 -4.85 13.71
C ARG A 416 -18.98 -5.79 12.89
N ASP A 417 -19.21 -7.10 12.94
CA ASP A 417 -18.41 -8.06 12.18
C ASP A 417 -18.61 -7.89 10.67
N ASP A 418 -17.58 -8.25 9.90
CA ASP A 418 -17.69 -8.33 8.47
C ASP A 418 -18.76 -9.38 8.10
N PRO A 419 -19.73 -9.08 7.21
CA PRO A 419 -20.75 -10.04 6.81
C PRO A 419 -20.17 -11.37 6.30
N ARG A 420 -18.97 -11.34 5.72
CA ARG A 420 -18.25 -12.54 5.27
C ARG A 420 -17.83 -13.43 6.44
N VAL A 421 -17.39 -12.84 7.56
CA VAL A 421 -17.11 -13.58 8.80
C VAL A 421 -18.39 -14.20 9.33
N MET A 422 -19.49 -13.44 9.37
CA MET A 422 -20.78 -13.96 9.84
C MET A 422 -21.25 -15.19 9.04
N LEU A 423 -21.05 -15.18 7.72
CA LEU A 423 -21.40 -16.30 6.86
C LEU A 423 -20.59 -17.57 7.16
N ILE A 424 -19.29 -17.42 7.43
CA ILE A 424 -18.38 -18.58 7.62
C ILE A 424 -18.18 -18.96 9.09
N ALA A 425 -18.68 -18.20 10.07
CA ALA A 425 -18.35 -18.41 11.48
C ALA A 425 -18.70 -19.83 11.97
N SER A 426 -19.81 -20.40 11.51
CA SER A 426 -20.21 -21.79 11.81
C SER A 426 -19.29 -22.86 11.23
N LYS A 427 -18.41 -22.50 10.29
CA LYS A 427 -17.38 -23.38 9.71
C LYS A 427 -16.07 -23.37 10.49
N SER A 428 -15.93 -22.47 11.47
CA SER A 428 -14.73 -22.39 12.29
C SER A 428 -14.53 -23.68 13.11
N LYS A 429 -13.30 -24.20 13.10
CA LYS A 429 -12.89 -25.40 13.83
C LYS A 429 -12.06 -25.02 15.05
N ILE A 430 -12.73 -24.72 16.17
CA ILE A 430 -12.05 -24.34 17.42
C ILE A 430 -11.10 -25.42 17.94
N GLN A 431 -11.31 -26.68 17.56
CA GLN A 431 -10.41 -27.79 17.87
C GLN A 431 -9.00 -27.65 17.28
N ASN A 432 -8.78 -26.69 16.37
CA ASN A 432 -7.46 -26.34 15.85
C ASN A 432 -6.63 -25.52 16.84
N VAL A 433 -7.27 -24.95 17.87
CA VAL A 433 -6.58 -24.39 19.03
C VAL A 433 -6.28 -25.52 20.00
N ASP A 434 -5.00 -25.82 20.20
CA ASP A 434 -4.55 -26.67 21.28
C ASP A 434 -4.49 -25.84 22.57
N ALA A 435 -5.51 -25.99 23.41
CA ALA A 435 -5.64 -25.22 24.64
C ALA A 435 -4.56 -25.57 25.67
N ASP A 436 -3.91 -26.74 25.59
CA ASP A 436 -2.91 -27.19 26.56
C ASP A 436 -1.48 -27.11 26.02
N GLY A 437 -1.33 -26.52 24.82
CA GLY A 437 -0.04 -26.31 24.18
C GLY A 437 0.86 -25.29 24.90
N SER A 438 2.13 -25.26 24.49
CA SER A 438 3.08 -24.23 24.91
C SER A 438 2.58 -22.84 24.55
N HIS A 439 2.86 -21.82 25.36
CA HIS A 439 2.56 -20.42 25.03
C HIS A 439 3.84 -19.72 24.55
N PRO A 440 4.19 -19.78 23.25
CA PRO A 440 5.37 -19.09 22.75
C PRO A 440 5.16 -17.57 22.85
N ALA A 441 6.13 -16.87 23.44
CA ALA A 441 6.11 -15.41 23.48
C ALA A 441 6.41 -14.85 22.07
N PRO A 442 5.56 -13.97 21.51
CA PRO A 442 5.85 -13.35 20.22
C PRO A 442 7.18 -12.59 20.24
N LEU A 443 7.96 -12.71 19.16
CA LEU A 443 9.25 -12.02 19.01
C LEU A 443 9.07 -10.50 19.09
N ALA A 444 9.62 -9.86 20.11
CA ALA A 444 9.44 -8.43 20.35
C ALA A 444 9.97 -7.53 19.22
N SER A 445 10.94 -8.01 18.42
CA SER A 445 11.46 -7.31 17.25
C SER A 445 10.46 -7.22 16.09
N VAL A 446 9.51 -8.17 16.02
CA VAL A 446 8.48 -8.24 14.96
C VAL A 446 7.15 -7.72 15.49
N PHE A 447 6.74 -8.19 16.67
CA PHE A 447 5.40 -7.94 17.24
C PHE A 447 5.36 -6.78 18.23
N GLY A 448 6.49 -6.12 18.48
CA GLY A 448 6.60 -5.12 19.54
C GLY A 448 6.56 -5.74 20.93
N ARG A 449 6.65 -4.88 21.94
CA ARG A 449 6.52 -5.31 23.35
C ARG A 449 5.06 -5.64 23.66
N GLU A 450 4.85 -6.54 24.62
CA GLU A 450 3.53 -6.84 25.15
C GLU A 450 2.83 -5.53 25.58
N PRO A 451 1.61 -5.25 25.09
CA PRO A 451 0.86 -4.08 25.49
C PRO A 451 0.37 -4.19 26.94
N ALA A 452 -0.08 -3.07 27.51
CA ALA A 452 -0.65 -3.08 28.86
C ALA A 452 -1.86 -4.03 28.94
N ARG A 453 -1.92 -4.85 30.00
CA ARG A 453 -2.99 -5.82 30.24
C ARG A 453 -4.26 -5.13 30.73
N GLY A 454 -5.05 -4.65 29.77
CA GLY A 454 -6.40 -4.12 30.02
C GLY A 454 -7.48 -5.19 29.86
N TRP A 455 -8.70 -4.76 29.58
CA TRP A 455 -9.87 -5.64 29.40
C TRP A 455 -9.61 -6.82 28.44
N CYS A 456 -9.04 -6.58 27.26
CA CYS A 456 -8.83 -7.65 26.29
C CYS A 456 -7.93 -8.77 26.79
N TRP A 457 -6.94 -8.48 27.63
CA TRP A 457 -6.13 -9.53 28.24
C TRP A 457 -6.99 -10.46 29.10
N TYR A 458 -7.84 -9.91 29.98
CA TYR A 458 -8.76 -10.69 30.81
C TYR A 458 -9.77 -11.46 29.97
N TYR A 459 -10.30 -10.82 28.91
CA TYR A 459 -11.20 -11.45 27.97
C TYR A 459 -10.55 -12.66 27.28
N GLU A 460 -9.31 -12.53 26.76
CA GLU A 460 -8.63 -13.65 26.09
C GLU A 460 -8.35 -14.80 27.06
N GLN A 461 -7.91 -14.49 28.28
CA GLN A 461 -7.69 -15.51 29.32
C GLN A 461 -8.99 -16.19 29.72
N ALA A 462 -10.09 -15.43 29.83
CA ALA A 462 -11.42 -15.94 30.15
C ALA A 462 -11.96 -16.82 29.01
N ALA A 463 -11.76 -16.43 27.75
CA ALA A 463 -12.17 -17.21 26.61
C ALA A 463 -11.37 -18.52 26.47
N LEU A 464 -10.07 -18.51 26.82
CA LEU A 464 -9.26 -19.74 26.90
C LEU A 464 -9.70 -20.65 28.06
N ALA A 465 -9.90 -20.10 29.26
CA ALA A 465 -10.40 -20.85 30.42
C ALA A 465 -11.78 -21.46 30.14
N ARG A 466 -12.66 -20.72 29.44
CA ARG A 466 -13.96 -21.21 28.96
C ARG A 466 -13.81 -22.41 28.04
N GLN A 467 -12.85 -22.39 27.11
CA GLN A 467 -12.59 -23.53 26.22
C GLN A 467 -12.17 -24.79 26.99
N ARG A 468 -11.54 -24.65 28.16
CA ARG A 468 -11.21 -25.75 29.08
C ARG A 468 -12.35 -26.14 30.03
N GLY A 469 -13.46 -25.39 30.03
CA GLY A 469 -14.58 -25.60 30.95
C GLY A 469 -14.35 -25.10 32.38
N GLU A 470 -13.36 -24.23 32.60
CA GLU A 470 -12.97 -23.71 33.92
C GLU A 470 -13.86 -22.52 34.34
N TRP A 471 -15.15 -22.74 34.56
CA TRP A 471 -16.13 -21.66 34.80
C TRP A 471 -15.78 -20.74 35.98
N GLU A 472 -15.25 -21.29 37.07
CA GLU A 472 -14.79 -20.53 38.23
C GLU A 472 -13.67 -19.56 37.85
N ARG A 473 -12.74 -19.99 36.98
CA ARG A 473 -11.63 -19.16 36.52
C ARG A 473 -12.13 -18.04 35.62
N VAL A 474 -13.07 -18.33 34.73
CA VAL A 474 -13.71 -17.33 33.86
C VAL A 474 -14.37 -16.23 34.71
N ALA A 475 -15.17 -16.62 35.71
CA ALA A 475 -15.84 -15.66 36.58
C ALA A 475 -14.85 -14.82 37.42
N ALA A 476 -13.79 -15.44 37.95
CA ALA A 476 -12.76 -14.74 38.72
C ALA A 476 -12.01 -13.69 37.87
N LEU A 477 -11.66 -14.02 36.62
CA LEU A 477 -11.02 -13.07 35.69
C LEU A 477 -11.92 -11.86 35.40
N GLY A 478 -13.22 -12.08 35.26
CA GLY A 478 -14.19 -11.00 35.04
C GLY A 478 -14.32 -10.08 36.24
N ASP A 479 -14.40 -10.66 37.45
CA ASP A 479 -14.49 -9.89 38.70
C ASP A 479 -13.21 -9.07 38.95
N GLU A 480 -12.04 -9.64 38.67
CA GLU A 480 -10.75 -8.94 38.75
C GLU A 480 -10.67 -7.77 37.77
N ALA A 481 -11.02 -8.01 36.50
CA ALA A 481 -11.06 -6.96 35.48
C ALA A 481 -11.98 -5.80 35.88
N LEU A 482 -13.18 -6.11 36.36
CA LEU A 482 -14.15 -5.12 36.82
C LEU A 482 -13.68 -4.37 38.07
N GLY A 483 -13.03 -5.06 39.01
CA GLY A 483 -12.43 -4.45 40.21
C GLY A 483 -11.33 -3.43 39.88
N LEU A 484 -10.63 -3.63 38.75
CA LEU A 484 -9.63 -2.71 38.21
C LEU A 484 -10.23 -1.60 37.32
N GLY A 485 -11.55 -1.58 37.12
CA GLY A 485 -12.23 -0.60 36.28
C GLY A 485 -12.06 -0.85 34.77
N PHE A 486 -11.76 -2.08 34.37
CA PHE A 486 -11.71 -2.48 32.97
C PHE A 486 -13.09 -2.93 32.49
N TYR A 487 -13.47 -2.46 31.29
CA TYR A 487 -14.77 -2.74 30.68
C TYR A 487 -14.59 -3.02 29.17
N PRO A 488 -15.48 -3.81 28.57
CA PRO A 488 -15.44 -4.10 27.15
C PRO A 488 -15.77 -2.89 26.28
N SER A 489 -15.18 -2.87 25.09
CA SER A 489 -15.60 -1.96 24.02
C SER A 489 -16.71 -2.55 23.15
N ASP A 490 -16.88 -3.87 23.14
CA ASP A 490 -17.98 -4.56 22.46
C ASP A 490 -18.77 -5.40 23.45
N SER A 491 -20.09 -5.24 23.48
CA SER A 491 -20.95 -6.01 24.36
C SER A 491 -20.89 -7.53 24.12
N VAL A 492 -20.49 -8.00 22.92
CA VAL A 492 -20.28 -9.44 22.66
C VAL A 492 -19.22 -10.05 23.59
N GLU A 493 -18.26 -9.24 24.06
CA GLU A 493 -17.17 -9.66 24.95
C GLU A 493 -17.68 -10.06 26.35
N TRP A 494 -18.94 -9.78 26.68
CA TRP A 494 -19.58 -10.27 27.90
C TRP A 494 -19.96 -11.75 27.87
N PHE A 495 -20.01 -12.39 26.69
CA PHE A 495 -20.52 -13.76 26.58
C PHE A 495 -19.77 -14.81 27.40
N PRO A 496 -18.43 -14.82 27.52
CA PRO A 496 -17.75 -15.76 28.39
C PRO A 496 -18.16 -15.62 29.86
N PHE A 497 -18.27 -14.38 30.35
CA PHE A 497 -18.65 -14.09 31.73
C PHE A 497 -20.12 -14.38 31.99
N MET A 498 -21.01 -14.07 31.05
CA MET A 498 -22.43 -14.45 31.09
C MET A 498 -22.59 -15.96 31.23
N GLN A 499 -21.88 -16.74 30.41
CA GLN A 499 -21.89 -18.21 30.48
C GLN A 499 -21.39 -18.71 31.85
N ALA A 500 -20.27 -18.17 32.34
CA ALA A 500 -19.72 -18.55 33.63
C ALA A 500 -20.65 -18.21 34.81
N TYR A 501 -21.26 -17.02 34.81
CA TYR A 501 -22.22 -16.63 35.85
C TYR A 501 -23.46 -17.52 35.84
N ALA A 502 -23.94 -17.92 34.65
CA ALA A 502 -25.03 -18.87 34.54
C ALA A 502 -24.63 -20.26 35.05
N ALA A 503 -23.49 -20.80 34.62
CA ALA A 503 -23.01 -22.12 35.03
C ALA A 503 -22.78 -22.23 36.55
N LEU A 504 -22.35 -21.14 37.20
CA LEU A 504 -22.08 -21.08 38.64
C LEU A 504 -23.30 -20.66 39.48
N GLY A 505 -24.47 -20.42 38.88
CA GLY A 505 -25.66 -19.95 39.60
C GLY A 505 -25.51 -18.54 40.21
N ARG A 506 -24.65 -17.68 39.64
CA ARG A 506 -24.45 -16.29 40.06
C ARG A 506 -25.53 -15.37 39.49
N ASP A 507 -26.77 -15.64 39.85
CA ASP A 507 -27.98 -14.99 39.33
C ASP A 507 -27.94 -13.46 39.41
N ARG A 508 -27.38 -12.89 40.48
CA ARG A 508 -27.27 -11.43 40.64
C ARG A 508 -26.38 -10.80 39.56
N ASP A 509 -25.27 -11.44 39.22
CA ASP A 509 -24.33 -10.92 38.23
C ASP A 509 -24.83 -11.20 36.82
N LEU A 510 -25.41 -12.39 36.60
CA LEU A 510 -26.12 -12.72 35.37
C LEU A 510 -27.24 -11.71 35.06
N LYS A 511 -28.02 -11.29 36.05
CA LYS A 511 -29.09 -10.30 35.87
C LYS A 511 -28.55 -8.92 35.47
N LYS A 512 -27.37 -8.52 35.94
CA LYS A 512 -26.76 -7.22 35.58
C LYS A 512 -26.37 -7.16 34.10
N LEU A 513 -26.00 -8.29 33.49
CA LEU A 513 -25.60 -8.34 32.09
C LEU A 513 -26.79 -8.35 31.12
N ALA A 514 -27.99 -8.72 31.57
CA ALA A 514 -29.19 -8.79 30.74
C ALA A 514 -29.53 -7.46 30.02
N PRO A 515 -29.56 -6.28 30.68
CA PRO A 515 -29.79 -5.02 29.96
C PRO A 515 -28.64 -4.62 29.03
N ILE A 516 -27.39 -5.03 29.32
CA ILE A 516 -26.22 -4.70 28.49
C ILE A 516 -26.27 -5.46 27.17
N LEU A 517 -26.49 -6.78 27.24
CA LEU A 517 -26.64 -7.64 26.07
C LEU A 517 -27.99 -7.45 25.38
N GLY A 518 -29.01 -7.01 26.13
CA GLY A 518 -30.35 -6.70 25.63
C GLY A 518 -30.45 -5.38 24.86
N ALA A 519 -29.46 -4.49 24.98
CA ALA A 519 -29.43 -3.22 24.25
C ALA A 519 -29.32 -3.40 22.73
N ASP A 520 -28.75 -4.53 22.30
CA ASP A 520 -28.66 -4.94 20.90
C ASP A 520 -29.50 -6.20 20.67
N ALA A 521 -30.46 -6.14 19.75
CA ALA A 521 -31.37 -7.26 19.48
C ALA A 521 -30.64 -8.50 18.91
N PHE A 522 -29.56 -8.30 18.16
CA PHE A 522 -28.72 -9.37 17.63
C PHE A 522 -27.95 -10.08 18.77
N LEU A 523 -27.40 -9.33 19.71
CA LEU A 523 -26.73 -9.91 20.89
C LEU A 523 -27.74 -10.56 21.85
N LYS A 524 -28.91 -9.95 22.10
CA LYS A 524 -29.99 -10.55 22.91
C LYS A 524 -30.38 -11.94 22.39
N ARG A 525 -30.55 -12.06 21.06
CA ARG A 525 -30.92 -13.32 20.42
C ARG A 525 -29.83 -14.38 20.58
N GLN A 526 -28.56 -14.00 20.43
CA GLN A 526 -27.44 -14.90 20.66
C GLN A 526 -27.36 -15.33 22.14
N ALA A 527 -27.44 -14.40 23.08
CA ALA A 527 -27.42 -14.67 24.51
C ALA A 527 -28.52 -15.66 24.93
N CYS A 528 -29.75 -15.44 24.45
CA CYS A 528 -30.87 -16.35 24.67
C CYS A 528 -30.54 -17.76 24.14
N ALA A 529 -30.10 -17.88 22.89
CA ALA A 529 -29.79 -19.18 22.28
C ALA A 529 -28.66 -19.93 23.02
N ILE A 530 -27.65 -19.20 23.49
CA ILE A 530 -26.53 -19.74 24.28
C ILE A 530 -27.06 -20.30 25.61
N LEU A 531 -27.81 -19.50 26.37
CA LEU A 531 -28.30 -19.90 27.69
C LEU A 531 -29.33 -21.03 27.61
N THR A 532 -30.21 -21.04 26.60
CA THR A 532 -31.11 -22.17 26.35
C THR A 532 -30.33 -23.45 26.08
N ARG A 533 -29.29 -23.39 25.25
CA ARG A 533 -28.45 -24.57 24.96
C ARG A 533 -27.72 -25.09 26.20
N MET A 534 -27.19 -24.19 27.04
CA MET A 534 -26.57 -24.57 28.31
C MET A 534 -27.57 -25.25 29.26
N ALA A 535 -28.82 -24.76 29.30
CA ALA A 535 -29.90 -25.41 30.06
C ALA A 535 -30.21 -26.82 29.52
N ASP A 536 -30.32 -26.97 28.20
CA ASP A 536 -30.55 -28.27 27.54
C ASP A 536 -29.42 -29.28 27.82
N GLN A 537 -28.18 -28.79 27.90
CA GLN A 537 -26.99 -29.57 28.27
C GLN A 537 -26.86 -29.81 29.77
N LYS A 538 -27.83 -29.37 30.59
CA LYS A 538 -27.83 -29.49 32.05
C LYS A 538 -26.61 -28.83 32.72
N MET A 539 -26.08 -27.77 32.11
CA MET A 539 -25.01 -26.95 32.67
C MET A 539 -25.52 -25.92 33.68
N LEU A 540 -26.84 -25.69 33.74
CA LEU A 540 -27.49 -24.70 34.61
C LEU A 540 -28.36 -25.41 35.64
N THR A 541 -28.51 -24.81 36.83
CA THR A 541 -29.55 -25.22 37.79
C THR A 541 -30.94 -24.89 37.23
N PRO A 542 -32.01 -25.62 37.64
CA PRO A 542 -33.37 -25.31 37.19
C PRO A 542 -33.79 -23.86 37.46
N GLU A 543 -33.39 -23.30 38.60
CA GLU A 543 -33.67 -21.92 39.00
C GLU A 543 -32.96 -20.92 38.08
N THR A 544 -31.66 -21.12 37.81
CA THR A 544 -30.89 -20.24 36.93
C THR A 544 -31.34 -20.38 35.48
N ALA A 545 -31.72 -21.58 35.02
CA ALA A 545 -32.28 -21.78 33.68
C ALA A 545 -33.60 -21.02 33.49
N SER A 546 -34.50 -21.08 34.47
CA SER A 546 -35.76 -20.31 34.45
C SER A 546 -35.49 -18.80 34.44
N SER A 547 -34.59 -18.34 35.30
CA SER A 547 -34.20 -16.93 35.40
C SER A 547 -33.55 -16.41 34.12
N ALA A 548 -32.65 -17.20 33.52
CA ALA A 548 -32.00 -16.89 32.25
C ALA A 548 -33.04 -16.74 31.12
N GLN A 549 -34.02 -17.65 31.05
CA GLN A 549 -35.09 -17.58 30.07
C GLN A 549 -35.93 -16.30 30.24
N GLU A 550 -36.26 -15.92 31.47
CA GLU A 550 -37.00 -14.69 31.75
C GLU A 550 -36.22 -13.44 31.32
N TRP A 551 -34.95 -13.33 31.71
CA TRP A 551 -34.17 -12.10 31.51
C TRP A 551 -33.63 -11.92 30.09
N TYR A 552 -33.27 -13.02 29.40
CA TYR A 552 -32.63 -12.97 28.08
C TYR A 552 -33.54 -13.34 26.92
N CYS A 553 -34.52 -14.22 27.16
CA CYS A 553 -35.44 -14.72 26.12
C CYS A 553 -36.86 -14.12 26.21
N GLY A 554 -37.19 -13.41 27.30
CA GLY A 554 -38.49 -12.78 27.52
C GLY A 554 -38.94 -11.90 26.35
N LYS A 555 -40.27 -11.93 26.11
CA LYS A 555 -41.02 -11.50 24.92
C LYS A 555 -40.51 -10.23 24.23
#